data_AF-A0A7S1HJG2-F1
#
_entry.id   AF-A0A7S1HJG2-F1
#
_cell.length_a   1.000
_cell.length_b   1.000
_cell.length_c   1.000
_cell.angle_alpha   90.00
_cell.angle_beta   90.00
_cell.angle_gamma   90.00
#
_symmetry.space_group_name_H-M   'P 1'
#
loop_
_entity.id
_entity.type
_entity.pdbx_description
1 polymer ?
#
loop_
_entity_poly.entity_id
_entity_poly.type
_entity_poly.pdbx_seq_one_letter_code
_entity_poly.pdbx_strand_id
1 'polypeptide(L)'
;PVSFGHHLLAYVEMFARDAERLLDTRKRVNRLPLGAAALAGTSYPLDRERVARTLGMEGVCQNSLDAVSDRDFAIEFSAAASLVMLHISRLSEELILWMSQNFGFIALPDAFCTGSSIMPQKKNPDVPELARGKTGRVVGHLVGLVTLMKGQPLAYNKDNQEDKEPLFDTVDTLKDTLRIFADMLAGLTVR
;
A
#
# COMPACT_ATOMS: atom_id res chain seq x y z
N PRO A 1 32.28 -10.26 -3.89
CA PRO A 1 31.31 -11.37 -3.65
C PRO A 1 30.36 -11.00 -2.50
N VAL A 2 29.06 -11.29 -2.64
CA VAL A 2 28.02 -11.01 -1.62
C VAL A 2 27.19 -12.29 -1.43
N SER A 3 26.81 -12.61 -0.19
CA SER A 3 25.94 -13.78 0.09
C SER A 3 24.48 -13.48 -0.22
N PHE A 4 23.71 -14.52 -0.59
CA PHE A 4 22.26 -14.40 -0.81
C PHE A 4 21.54 -13.82 0.42
N GLY A 5 21.92 -14.27 1.62
CA GLY A 5 21.37 -13.74 2.87
C GLY A 5 21.62 -12.24 3.04
N HIS A 6 22.83 -11.76 2.75
CA HIS A 6 23.12 -10.32 2.82
C HIS A 6 22.32 -9.53 1.78
N HIS A 7 22.11 -10.08 0.58
CA HIS A 7 21.26 -9.44 -0.43
C HIS A 7 19.80 -9.37 0.06
N LEU A 8 19.22 -10.46 0.57
CA LEU A 8 17.84 -10.45 1.07
C LEU A 8 17.64 -9.52 2.27
N LEU A 9 18.64 -9.38 3.15
CA LEU A 9 18.57 -8.43 4.27
C LEU A 9 18.45 -6.96 3.80
N ALA A 10 18.91 -6.62 2.59
CA ALA A 10 18.65 -5.30 2.03
C ALA A 10 17.14 -5.02 1.86
N TYR A 11 16.35 -6.03 1.49
CA TYR A 11 14.89 -5.92 1.39
C TYR A 11 14.21 -5.93 2.75
N VAL A 12 14.74 -6.66 3.74
CA VAL A 12 14.26 -6.58 5.13
C VAL A 12 14.34 -5.13 5.63
N GLU A 13 15.47 -4.45 5.39
CA GLU A 13 15.64 -3.04 5.78
C GLU A 13 14.69 -2.10 5.03
N MET A 14 14.41 -2.38 3.75
CA MET A 14 13.42 -1.61 2.97
C MET A 14 12.01 -1.74 3.58
N PHE A 15 11.57 -2.97 3.84
CA PHE A 15 10.25 -3.23 4.42
C PHE A 15 10.13 -2.80 5.89
N ALA A 16 11.22 -2.80 6.67
CA ALA A 16 11.22 -2.28 8.03
C ALA A 16 10.86 -0.78 8.05
N ARG A 17 11.47 0.01 7.16
CA ARG A 17 11.13 1.44 7.01
C ARG A 17 9.71 1.65 6.50
N ASP A 18 9.19 0.74 5.68
CA ASP A 18 7.80 0.82 5.24
C ASP A 18 6.82 0.55 6.39
N ALA A 19 7.11 -0.43 7.24
CA ALA A 19 6.31 -0.72 8.42
C ALA A 19 6.30 0.48 9.39
N GLU A 20 7.46 1.08 9.65
CA GLU A 20 7.56 2.33 10.42
C GLU A 20 6.70 3.43 9.82
N ARG A 21 6.77 3.64 8.50
CA ARG A 21 6.00 4.66 7.79
C ARG A 21 4.50 4.44 7.93
N LEU A 22 4.02 3.21 7.76
CA LEU A 22 2.60 2.87 7.92
C LEU A 22 2.12 3.09 9.37
N LEU A 23 2.94 2.73 10.36
CA LEU A 23 2.64 2.98 11.78
C LEU A 23 2.58 4.48 12.09
N ASP A 24 3.47 5.27 11.51
CA ASP A 24 3.45 6.72 11.70
C ASP A 24 2.29 7.40 10.98
N THR A 25 1.94 6.94 9.78
CA THR A 25 0.73 7.40 9.08
C THR A 25 -0.50 7.12 9.92
N ARG A 26 -0.63 5.92 10.52
CA ARG A 26 -1.75 5.57 11.40
C ARG A 26 -1.94 6.58 12.52
N LYS A 27 -0.86 7.03 13.19
CA LYS A 27 -0.92 8.01 14.29
C LYS A 27 -1.49 9.36 13.85
N ARG A 28 -1.12 9.83 12.65
CA ARG A 28 -1.60 11.12 12.11
C ARG A 28 -3.06 11.04 11.69
N VAL A 29 -3.45 9.98 11.00
CA VAL A 29 -4.80 9.84 10.43
C VAL A 29 -5.85 9.35 11.44
N ASN A 30 -5.45 8.94 12.65
CA ASN A 30 -6.38 8.46 13.69
C ASN A 30 -7.10 9.59 14.44
N ARG A 31 -7.75 10.52 13.71
CA ARG A 31 -8.45 11.68 14.29
C ARG A 31 -9.92 11.66 13.90
N LEU A 32 -10.80 11.89 14.87
CA LEU A 32 -12.25 11.83 14.71
C LEU A 32 -12.80 13.08 13.98
N PRO A 33 -13.38 12.94 12.78
CA PRO A 33 -14.08 14.03 12.10
C PRO A 33 -15.54 14.17 12.55
N LEU A 34 -16.13 13.13 13.17
CA LEU A 34 -17.51 13.15 13.61
C LEU A 34 -17.78 14.31 14.58
N GLY A 35 -18.88 15.02 14.34
CA GLY A 35 -19.21 16.27 15.03
C GLY A 35 -18.87 17.53 14.22
N ALA A 36 -18.13 17.44 13.12
CA ALA A 36 -17.89 18.57 12.20
C ALA A 36 -19.12 18.95 11.35
N ALA A 37 -20.13 18.07 11.29
CA ALA A 37 -21.35 18.24 10.50
C ALA A 37 -21.04 18.55 9.02
N ALA A 38 -21.76 19.49 8.40
CA ALA A 38 -21.52 19.86 7.01
C ALA A 38 -20.20 20.63 6.81
N LEU A 39 -19.83 21.50 7.77
CA LEU A 39 -18.60 22.32 7.75
C LEU A 39 -18.39 23.17 9.02
N ALA A 40 -19.44 23.45 9.80
CA ALA A 40 -19.42 24.43 10.91
C ALA A 40 -19.61 23.79 12.30
N GLY A 41 -19.46 22.48 12.40
CA GLY A 41 -19.75 21.75 13.63
C GLY A 41 -21.24 21.46 13.83
N THR A 42 -21.53 20.55 14.75
CA THR A 42 -22.90 20.26 15.19
C THR A 42 -23.39 21.27 16.23
N SER A 43 -24.67 21.64 16.18
CA SER A 43 -25.31 22.50 17.20
C SER A 43 -25.71 21.72 18.46
N TYR A 44 -25.64 20.39 18.42
CA TYR A 44 -25.90 19.55 19.58
C TYR A 44 -24.70 19.54 20.55
N PRO A 45 -24.92 19.44 21.86
CA PRO A 45 -23.84 19.36 22.86
C PRO A 45 -23.18 17.97 22.84
N LEU A 46 -22.49 17.64 21.75
CA LEU A 46 -21.82 16.38 21.54
C LEU A 46 -20.44 16.37 22.21
N ASP A 47 -20.21 15.43 23.12
CA ASP A 47 -18.87 15.12 23.62
C ASP A 47 -18.10 14.31 22.56
N ARG A 48 -17.39 15.03 21.67
CA ARG A 48 -16.57 14.43 20.59
C ARG A 48 -15.43 13.59 21.13
N GLU A 49 -14.85 13.97 22.28
CA GLU A 49 -13.76 13.23 22.91
C GLU A 49 -14.25 11.87 23.42
N ARG A 50 -15.45 11.81 24.01
CA ARG A 50 -16.08 10.54 24.35
C ARG A 50 -16.33 9.68 23.12
N VAL A 51 -16.82 10.26 22.02
CA VAL A 51 -17.01 9.52 20.76
C VAL A 51 -15.68 8.97 20.23
N ALA A 52 -14.61 9.77 20.23
CA ALA A 52 -13.30 9.35 19.77
C ALA A 52 -12.81 8.14 20.55
N ARG A 53 -12.90 8.19 21.89
CA ARG A 53 -12.57 7.05 22.76
C ARG A 53 -13.43 5.82 22.47
N THR A 54 -14.74 5.98 22.30
CA THR A 54 -15.66 4.88 22.00
C THR A 54 -15.32 4.20 20.67
N LEU A 55 -14.86 4.95 19.67
CA LEU A 55 -14.48 4.44 18.35
C LEU A 55 -13.00 4.01 18.26
N GLY A 56 -12.23 4.10 19.35
CA GLY A 56 -10.80 3.75 19.36
C GLY A 56 -9.92 4.74 18.59
N MET A 57 -10.37 5.99 18.44
CA MET A 57 -9.59 7.06 17.83
C MET A 57 -8.72 7.78 18.86
N GLU A 58 -7.59 8.30 18.43
CA GLU A 58 -6.58 8.90 19.32
C GLU A 58 -6.79 10.40 19.58
N GLY A 59 -7.82 11.00 18.99
CA GLY A 59 -8.18 12.40 19.21
C GLY A 59 -9.23 12.87 18.23
N VAL A 60 -9.53 14.17 18.25
CA VAL A 60 -10.52 14.80 17.37
C VAL A 60 -9.86 15.76 16.38
N CYS A 61 -10.43 15.90 15.19
CA CYS A 61 -10.06 16.99 14.29
C CYS A 61 -10.43 18.33 14.93
N GLN A 62 -9.51 19.29 14.93
CA GLN A 62 -9.67 20.54 15.67
C GLN A 62 -10.46 21.62 14.91
N ASN A 63 -10.54 21.50 13.58
CA ASN A 63 -11.27 22.43 12.74
C ASN A 63 -12.31 21.68 11.90
N SER A 64 -13.54 22.19 11.85
CA SER A 64 -14.65 21.51 11.17
C SER A 64 -14.61 21.65 9.65
N LEU A 65 -14.04 22.74 9.11
CA LEU A 65 -13.83 22.91 7.66
C LEU A 65 -12.83 21.88 7.18
N ASP A 66 -11.68 21.82 7.84
CA ASP A 66 -10.61 20.85 7.64
C ASP A 66 -11.14 19.40 7.68
N ALA A 67 -11.84 19.03 8.76
CA ALA A 67 -12.34 17.68 8.97
C ALA A 67 -13.26 17.14 7.87
N VAL A 68 -13.95 18.02 7.13
CA VAL A 68 -14.86 17.60 6.05
C VAL A 68 -14.22 17.73 4.66
N SER A 69 -13.21 18.59 4.52
CA SER A 69 -12.58 18.91 3.24
C SER A 69 -11.33 18.10 2.95
N ASP A 70 -10.49 17.84 3.96
CA ASP A 70 -9.17 17.29 3.73
C ASP A 70 -9.19 15.77 3.48
N ARG A 71 -8.26 15.29 2.65
CA ARG A 71 -8.06 13.88 2.26
C ARG A 71 -6.60 13.48 2.35
N ASP A 72 -5.80 14.20 3.12
CA ASP A 72 -4.41 13.88 3.41
C ASP A 72 -4.23 12.42 3.87
N PHE A 73 -5.19 11.85 4.61
CA PHE A 73 -5.14 10.47 5.06
C PHE A 73 -5.07 9.46 3.90
N ALA A 74 -5.79 9.71 2.81
CA ALA A 74 -5.81 8.85 1.65
C ALA A 74 -4.51 9.01 0.87
N ILE A 75 -4.04 10.25 0.69
CA ILE A 75 -2.78 10.56 0.00
C ILE A 75 -1.59 9.97 0.75
N GLU A 76 -1.51 10.17 2.07
CA GLU A 76 -0.39 9.73 2.89
C GLU A 76 -0.31 8.20 2.94
N PHE A 77 -1.45 7.52 3.11
CA PHE A 77 -1.53 6.07 3.02
C PHE A 77 -1.09 5.56 1.64
N SER A 78 -1.63 6.13 0.55
CA SER A 78 -1.26 5.71 -0.80
C SER A 78 0.20 6.02 -1.15
N ALA A 79 0.79 7.05 -0.55
CA ALA A 79 2.22 7.33 -0.68
C ALA A 79 3.07 6.27 0.03
N ALA A 80 2.71 5.89 1.25
CA ALA A 80 3.37 4.80 1.97
C ALA A 80 3.20 3.45 1.23
N ALA A 81 2.00 3.13 0.75
CA ALA A 81 1.73 1.93 -0.02
C ALA A 81 2.50 1.88 -1.35
N SER A 82 2.67 3.03 -2.01
CA SER A 82 3.47 3.14 -3.24
C SER A 82 4.93 2.77 -3.01
N LEU A 83 5.52 3.17 -1.88
CA LEU A 83 6.89 2.79 -1.52
C LEU A 83 7.03 1.29 -1.26
N VAL A 84 6.06 0.69 -0.56
CA VAL A 84 6.02 -0.77 -0.35
C VAL A 84 5.99 -1.50 -1.70
N MET A 85 5.09 -1.09 -2.60
CA MET A 85 4.98 -1.70 -3.93
C MET A 85 6.23 -1.48 -4.77
N LEU A 86 6.91 -0.32 -4.65
CA LEU A 86 8.20 -0.09 -5.31
C LEU A 86 9.27 -1.08 -4.80
N HIS A 87 9.36 -1.32 -3.49
CA HIS A 87 10.29 -2.32 -2.95
C HIS A 87 9.93 -3.74 -3.39
N ILE A 88 8.64 -4.09 -3.44
CA ILE A 88 8.16 -5.34 -4.04
C ILE A 88 8.58 -5.43 -5.50
N SER A 89 8.42 -4.37 -6.30
CA SER A 89 8.77 -4.38 -7.73
C SER A 89 10.26 -4.64 -7.97
N ARG A 90 11.12 -4.12 -7.08
CA ARG A 90 12.57 -4.35 -7.14
C ARG A 90 12.91 -5.79 -6.79
N LEU A 91 12.31 -6.32 -5.72
CA LEU A 91 12.46 -7.73 -5.36
C LEU A 91 11.94 -8.65 -6.45
N SER A 92 10.80 -8.31 -7.06
CA SER A 92 10.25 -9.03 -8.20
C SER A 92 11.27 -9.16 -9.32
N GLU A 93 11.94 -8.06 -9.68
CA GLU A 93 12.91 -8.10 -10.79
C GLU A 93 14.10 -9.01 -10.48
N GLU A 94 14.61 -8.95 -9.25
CA GLU A 94 15.65 -9.87 -8.80
C GLU A 94 15.18 -11.33 -8.92
N LEU A 95 13.98 -11.68 -8.41
CA LEU A 95 13.45 -13.04 -8.48
C LEU A 95 13.26 -13.52 -9.92
N ILE A 96 12.77 -12.65 -10.81
CA ILE A 96 12.58 -12.96 -12.24
C ILE A 96 13.93 -13.24 -12.90
N LEU A 97 14.93 -12.39 -12.65
CA LEU A 97 16.28 -12.55 -13.19
C LEU A 97 16.95 -13.81 -12.64
N TRP A 98 16.93 -14.02 -11.32
CA TRP A 98 17.58 -15.14 -10.64
C TRP A 98 16.97 -16.49 -11.04
N MET A 99 15.67 -16.54 -11.32
CA MET A 99 14.97 -17.75 -11.77
C MET A 99 15.20 -18.06 -13.26
N SER A 100 15.63 -17.07 -14.06
CA SER A 100 15.84 -17.26 -15.50
C SER A 100 16.88 -18.36 -15.79
N GLN A 101 16.75 -19.00 -16.95
CA GLN A 101 17.64 -20.11 -17.35
C GLN A 101 19.12 -19.73 -17.39
N ASN A 102 19.44 -18.46 -17.68
CA ASN A 102 20.81 -17.98 -17.76
C ASN A 102 21.47 -17.81 -16.39
N PHE A 103 20.67 -17.61 -15.33
CA PHE A 103 21.17 -17.42 -13.96
C PHE A 103 20.94 -18.68 -13.12
N GLY A 104 19.69 -19.13 -13.01
CA GLY A 104 19.33 -20.37 -12.32
C GLY A 104 19.71 -20.40 -10.83
N PHE A 105 19.81 -19.24 -10.17
CA PHE A 105 20.23 -19.13 -8.77
C PHE A 105 19.16 -19.60 -7.78
N ILE A 106 17.89 -19.56 -8.18
CA ILE A 106 16.76 -19.91 -7.32
C ILE A 106 15.75 -20.80 -8.03
N ALA A 107 14.90 -21.45 -7.23
CA ALA A 107 13.66 -22.05 -7.67
C ALA A 107 12.51 -21.57 -6.76
N LEU A 108 11.46 -21.02 -7.36
CA LEU A 108 10.21 -20.70 -6.67
C LEU A 108 9.33 -21.95 -6.56
N PRO A 109 8.38 -22.04 -5.61
CA PRO A 109 7.44 -23.16 -5.55
C PRO A 109 6.49 -23.20 -6.75
N ASP A 110 6.08 -24.39 -7.18
CA ASP A 110 5.17 -24.57 -8.33
C ASP A 110 3.82 -23.86 -8.13
N ALA A 111 3.31 -23.78 -6.90
CA ALA A 111 2.04 -23.12 -6.60
C ALA A 111 2.02 -21.62 -6.93
N PHE A 112 3.17 -20.98 -7.10
CA PHE A 112 3.30 -19.54 -7.41
C PHE A 112 3.81 -19.27 -8.83
N CYS A 113 3.85 -20.29 -9.67
CA CYS A 113 4.35 -20.21 -11.04
C CYS A 113 3.45 -20.98 -12.00
N THR A 114 3.39 -20.52 -13.24
CA THR A 114 2.71 -21.24 -14.32
C THR A 114 3.73 -21.93 -15.24
N GLY A 115 3.27 -22.99 -15.90
CA GLY A 115 4.02 -23.64 -16.98
C GLY A 115 3.58 -23.14 -18.35
N SER A 116 4.32 -23.51 -19.39
CA SER A 116 3.86 -23.39 -20.78
C SER A 116 3.32 -24.72 -21.29
N SER A 117 2.18 -24.69 -21.98
CA SER A 117 1.61 -25.86 -22.65
C SER A 117 2.50 -26.40 -23.79
N ILE A 118 3.34 -25.54 -24.40
CA ILE A 118 4.22 -25.88 -25.51
C ILE A 118 5.64 -26.25 -25.02
N MET A 119 6.06 -25.66 -23.89
CA MET A 119 7.40 -25.86 -23.33
C MET A 119 7.29 -26.39 -21.89
N PRO A 120 7.27 -27.72 -21.69
CA PRO A 120 7.08 -28.35 -20.38
C PRO A 120 8.13 -27.94 -19.33
N GLN A 121 9.32 -27.57 -19.77
CA GLN A 121 10.43 -27.11 -18.94
C GLN A 121 10.34 -25.61 -18.58
N LYS A 122 9.47 -24.84 -19.24
CA LYS A 122 9.35 -23.40 -19.01
C LYS A 122 8.43 -23.15 -17.84
N LYS A 123 8.99 -22.54 -16.78
CA LYS A 123 8.29 -22.10 -15.59
C LYS A 123 8.35 -20.57 -15.51
N ASN A 124 7.20 -19.92 -15.37
CA ASN A 124 7.08 -18.46 -15.37
C ASN A 124 6.95 -17.93 -13.93
N PRO A 125 7.66 -16.84 -13.57
CA PRO A 125 7.52 -16.18 -12.28
C PRO A 125 6.33 -15.21 -12.27
N ASP A 126 5.10 -15.72 -12.48
CA ASP A 126 3.91 -14.88 -12.68
C ASP A 126 3.61 -13.96 -11.48
N VAL A 127 3.81 -14.44 -10.25
CA VAL A 127 3.57 -13.65 -9.04
C VAL A 127 4.50 -12.42 -8.99
N PRO A 128 5.83 -12.56 -9.11
CA PRO A 128 6.74 -11.43 -9.29
C PRO A 128 6.37 -10.49 -10.44
N GLU A 129 6.02 -11.03 -11.61
CA GLU A 129 5.65 -10.24 -12.80
C GLU A 129 4.40 -9.39 -12.56
N LEU A 130 3.33 -10.00 -12.03
CA LEU A 130 2.08 -9.32 -11.72
C LEU A 130 2.26 -8.26 -10.63
N ALA A 131 3.04 -8.53 -9.58
CA ALA A 131 3.28 -7.55 -8.52
C ALA A 131 4.07 -6.34 -9.03
N ARG A 132 5.06 -6.57 -9.90
CA ARG A 132 5.79 -5.50 -10.59
C ARG A 132 4.86 -4.65 -11.46
N GLY A 133 3.95 -5.28 -12.21
CA GLY A 133 2.93 -4.56 -12.98
C GLY A 133 1.95 -3.75 -12.11
N LYS A 134 1.43 -4.37 -11.04
CA LYS A 134 0.50 -3.74 -10.07
C LYS A 134 1.11 -2.56 -9.31
N THR A 135 2.43 -2.44 -9.28
CA THR A 135 3.11 -1.26 -8.72
C THR A 135 2.72 0.02 -9.47
N GLY A 136 2.64 -0.02 -10.79
CA GLY A 136 2.22 1.12 -11.61
C GLY A 136 0.79 1.58 -11.28
N ARG A 137 -0.11 0.63 -10.96
CA ARG A 137 -1.49 0.92 -10.54
C ARG A 137 -1.54 1.68 -9.21
N VAL A 138 -0.81 1.21 -8.19
CA VAL A 138 -0.78 1.86 -6.87
C VAL A 138 -0.14 3.25 -6.92
N VAL A 139 0.94 3.41 -7.69
CA VAL A 139 1.54 4.73 -7.94
C VAL A 139 0.58 5.65 -8.69
N GLY A 140 -0.16 5.12 -9.67
CA GLY A 140 -1.19 5.86 -10.39
C GLY A 140 -2.30 6.37 -9.46
N HIS A 141 -2.74 5.55 -8.50
CA HIS A 141 -3.73 5.96 -7.49
C HIS A 141 -3.25 7.11 -6.63
N LEU A 142 -1.98 7.10 -6.20
CA LEU A 142 -1.39 8.23 -5.49
C LEU A 142 -1.44 9.52 -6.31
N VAL A 143 -1.00 9.46 -7.58
CA VAL A 143 -1.02 10.62 -8.47
C VAL A 143 -2.45 11.12 -8.69
N GLY A 144 -3.40 10.21 -8.84
CA GLY A 144 -4.83 10.51 -8.95
C GLY A 144 -5.36 11.25 -7.72
N LEU A 145 -5.10 10.75 -6.51
CA LEU A 145 -5.53 11.37 -5.25
C LEU A 145 -4.91 12.77 -5.04
N VAL A 146 -3.62 12.94 -5.33
CA VAL A 146 -2.96 14.24 -5.26
C VAL A 146 -3.59 15.23 -6.24
N THR A 147 -3.88 14.77 -7.46
CA THR A 147 -4.49 15.59 -8.51
C THR A 147 -5.95 15.92 -8.19
N LEU A 148 -6.69 14.99 -7.58
CA LEU A 148 -8.06 15.18 -7.13
C LEU A 148 -8.15 16.34 -6.13
N MET A 149 -7.24 16.39 -5.16
CA MET A 149 -7.23 17.42 -4.13
C MET A 149 -6.70 18.77 -4.61
N LYS A 150 -5.97 18.80 -5.73
CA LYS A 150 -5.32 20.02 -6.23
C LYS A 150 -6.35 21.10 -6.53
N GLY A 151 -6.23 22.22 -5.81
CA GLY A 151 -6.99 23.45 -6.09
C GLY A 151 -8.48 23.38 -5.80
N GLN A 152 -8.95 22.38 -5.03
CA GLN A 152 -10.32 22.39 -4.54
C GLN A 152 -10.54 23.53 -3.53
N PRO A 153 -11.65 24.30 -3.64
CA PRO A 153 -12.01 25.26 -2.61
C PRO A 153 -12.57 24.54 -1.38
N LEU A 154 -12.45 25.17 -0.20
CA LEU A 154 -13.12 24.64 0.99
C LEU A 154 -14.66 24.76 0.90
N ALA A 155 -15.43 23.90 1.54
CA ALA A 155 -15.02 22.78 2.39
C ALA A 155 -15.20 21.42 1.70
N TYR A 156 -16.41 20.87 1.69
CA TYR A 156 -16.71 19.64 0.97
C TYR A 156 -17.15 19.94 -0.47
N ASN A 157 -16.53 19.26 -1.44
CA ASN A 157 -16.98 19.21 -2.83
C ASN A 157 -17.29 17.76 -3.22
N LYS A 158 -18.16 17.59 -4.22
CA LYS A 158 -18.62 16.27 -4.65
C LYS A 158 -17.49 15.44 -5.29
N ASP A 159 -16.46 16.11 -5.80
CA ASP A 159 -15.20 15.55 -6.28
C ASP A 159 -14.60 14.56 -5.28
N ASN A 160 -14.70 14.83 -3.98
CA ASN A 160 -14.21 13.95 -2.91
C ASN A 160 -14.98 12.62 -2.80
N GLN A 161 -15.95 12.36 -3.67
CA GLN A 161 -16.48 11.02 -3.83
C GLN A 161 -15.45 10.06 -4.47
N GLU A 162 -14.56 10.57 -5.32
CA GLU A 162 -13.53 9.83 -6.08
C GLU A 162 -12.34 9.38 -5.23
N ASP A 163 -12.29 9.70 -3.94
CA ASP A 163 -11.21 9.27 -3.03
C ASP A 163 -11.24 7.76 -2.70
N LYS A 164 -12.40 7.11 -2.82
CA LYS A 164 -12.68 5.76 -2.32
C LYS A 164 -12.10 4.67 -3.22
N GLU A 165 -12.39 4.71 -4.51
CA GLU A 165 -11.96 3.70 -5.47
C GLU A 165 -10.43 3.50 -5.50
N PRO A 166 -9.61 4.56 -5.67
CA PRO A 166 -8.15 4.42 -5.62
C PRO A 166 -7.65 3.95 -4.25
N LEU A 167 -8.28 4.39 -3.16
CA LEU A 167 -7.89 3.97 -1.81
C LEU A 167 -8.18 2.48 -1.57
N PHE A 168 -9.37 2.01 -1.92
CA PHE A 168 -9.76 0.61 -1.73
C PHE A 168 -8.95 -0.34 -2.60
N ASP A 169 -8.77 -0.04 -3.89
CA ASP A 169 -7.93 -0.87 -4.75
C ASP A 169 -6.46 -0.87 -4.28
N THR A 170 -5.96 0.25 -3.73
CA THR A 170 -4.63 0.28 -3.11
C THR A 170 -4.53 -0.67 -1.91
N VAL A 171 -5.50 -0.63 -1.00
CA VAL A 171 -5.54 -1.52 0.18
C VAL A 171 -5.57 -3.00 -0.24
N ASP A 172 -6.46 -3.35 -1.17
CA ASP A 172 -6.61 -4.73 -1.62
C ASP A 172 -5.36 -5.22 -2.35
N THR A 173 -4.80 -4.40 -3.24
CA THR A 173 -3.52 -4.71 -3.91
C THR A 173 -2.42 -4.99 -2.92
N LEU A 174 -2.24 -4.09 -1.95
CA LEU A 174 -1.13 -4.16 -1.01
C LEU A 174 -1.23 -5.41 -0.14
N LYS A 175 -2.42 -5.69 0.39
CA LYS A 175 -2.68 -6.88 1.24
C LYS A 175 -2.42 -8.17 0.49
N ASP A 176 -2.98 -8.31 -0.71
CA ASP A 176 -2.85 -9.53 -1.51
C ASP A 176 -1.39 -9.75 -1.94
N THR A 177 -0.71 -8.69 -2.39
CA THR A 177 0.69 -8.76 -2.80
C THR A 177 1.62 -9.10 -1.64
N LEU A 178 1.48 -8.48 -0.47
CA LEU A 178 2.33 -8.81 0.68
C LEU A 178 2.11 -10.24 1.17
N ARG A 179 0.85 -10.69 1.21
CA ARG A 179 0.52 -12.06 1.63
C ARG A 179 1.11 -13.11 0.70
N ILE A 180 0.89 -12.96 -0.62
CA ILE A 180 1.39 -13.94 -1.58
C ILE A 180 2.92 -13.97 -1.65
N PHE A 181 3.59 -12.82 -1.44
CA PHE A 181 5.05 -12.77 -1.36
C PHE A 181 5.59 -13.47 -0.12
N ALA A 182 4.96 -13.29 1.05
CA ALA A 182 5.36 -13.98 2.26
C ALA A 182 5.27 -15.52 2.08
N ASP A 183 4.16 -16.00 1.52
CA ASP A 183 3.95 -17.44 1.27
C ASP A 183 4.93 -17.98 0.21
N MET A 184 5.17 -17.24 -0.87
CA MET A 184 6.08 -17.62 -1.95
C MET A 184 7.54 -17.71 -1.48
N LEU A 185 8.01 -16.69 -0.76
CA LEU A 185 9.41 -16.61 -0.31
C LEU A 185 9.74 -17.67 0.74
N ALA A 186 8.77 -18.10 1.54
CA ALA A 186 8.96 -19.18 2.50
C ALA A 186 9.32 -20.53 1.84
N GLY A 187 8.89 -20.74 0.60
CA GLY A 187 9.20 -21.95 -0.17
C GLY A 187 10.32 -21.79 -1.20
N LEU A 188 10.97 -20.62 -1.27
CA LEU A 188 12.07 -20.37 -2.21
C LEU A 188 13.27 -21.26 -1.87
N THR A 189 13.84 -21.90 -2.90
CA THR A 189 15.07 -22.69 -2.77
C THR A 189 16.22 -22.01 -3.51
N VAL A 190 17.37 -21.88 -2.86
CA VAL A 190 18.63 -21.40 -3.46
C VAL A 190 19.40 -22.59 -4.02
N ARG A 191 19.99 -22.44 -5.22
CA ARG A 191 20.76 -23.48 -5.91
C ARG A 191 22.27 -23.25 -5.82
#